data_AF-A0A937FGH4-F1
#
_entry.id   AF-A0A937FGH4-F1
#
_cell.length_a   1.000
_cell.length_b   1.000
_cell.length_c   1.000
_cell.angle_alpha   90.00
_cell.angle_beta   90.00
_cell.angle_gamma   90.00
#
_symmetry.space_group_name_H-M   'P 1'
#
loop_
_entity.id
_entity.type
_entity.pdbx_description
1 polymer ?
#
loop_
_entity_poly.entity_id
_entity_poly.type
_entity_poly.pdbx_seq_one_letter_code
_entity_poly.pdbx_strand_id
1 'polypeptide(L)'
;MKKGLKLLFPMMLAIVLLFTIIPGYSTVAATSLNTRLLVGYWHNFDNGTGIINLRNVSTKWDVINVAFGESGGDRCTMQFSPVTGSDADFKSDIAYLNSLGKKVVLSIGGQNGVVILPDSASKQKFVNSMISIIDKYGFNGIDIDLESGIALNGGDNDFKNPTTPQILNLISAIREISDHYGSNFIVSMAPETAYVQGGYTAYGNIWGAYLPIIYGIRDKLTYIHVQHYNAGSGAALDGRTYTQGTADYEVAMAEMLLHGFPIAGSSSNIFPALRQDQVMIGLPACAAAAPSGGYISPTEMKKALDYIIKGVSYGGSYKLVNSSGYPGFRGLMSWSVNWDAKNNYEFTNNYRAYFDGVNPPPVTTIPAVPTGLSGTSVSSSQINVSWNLVSNATSYDISIDGNIITNVTSPYQNKNLAAVSTHTYMVRAVNSAGASAWSSSISVKTQEGNTNPGGVLAWAPNTVYKAGDLVTYSGIAYVCLQGHTSLVGWEPPNVPALWKAQ
;
A
#
# COMPACT_ATOMS: atom_id res chain seq x y z
N MET A 1 -81.57 -21.29 32.10
CA MET A 1 -80.61 -20.68 33.05
C MET A 1 -79.19 -21.08 32.64
N LYS A 2 -78.31 -20.08 32.46
CA LYS A 2 -76.83 -20.11 32.24
C LYS A 2 -76.29 -20.55 30.86
N LYS A 3 -75.37 -19.71 30.36
CA LYS A 3 -74.85 -19.49 29.00
C LYS A 3 -73.57 -20.29 28.71
N GLY A 4 -73.23 -20.46 27.43
CA GLY A 4 -71.85 -20.62 26.96
C GLY A 4 -71.69 -21.32 25.61
N LEU A 5 -71.66 -20.53 24.53
CA LEU A 5 -71.63 -20.95 23.11
C LEU A 5 -70.25 -21.52 22.70
N LYS A 6 -70.22 -22.71 22.08
CA LYS A 6 -69.05 -23.27 21.38
C LYS A 6 -69.09 -22.86 19.91
N LEU A 7 -67.97 -22.36 19.39
CA LEU A 7 -67.71 -22.20 17.95
C LEU A 7 -66.58 -23.16 17.57
N LEU A 8 -66.79 -23.97 16.54
CA LEU A 8 -65.73 -24.67 15.79
C LEU A 8 -66.22 -24.76 14.34
N PHE A 9 -65.46 -24.14 13.43
CA PHE A 9 -65.55 -24.30 11.98
C PHE A 9 -64.16 -24.70 11.45
N PRO A 10 -64.06 -25.53 10.38
CA PRO A 10 -62.84 -26.22 10.04
C PRO A 10 -62.12 -25.68 8.78
N MET A 11 -60.85 -26.10 8.69
CA MET A 11 -60.02 -26.41 7.52
C MET A 11 -59.84 -25.38 6.39
N MET A 12 -58.57 -24.97 6.20
CA MET A 12 -57.99 -24.92 4.85
C MET A 12 -56.50 -25.30 4.85
N LEU A 13 -56.21 -26.18 3.91
CA LEU A 13 -54.98 -26.80 3.40
C LEU A 13 -53.67 -25.97 3.51
N ALA A 14 -52.62 -26.57 4.07
CA ALA A 14 -51.24 -26.06 3.99
C ALA A 14 -50.34 -27.01 3.20
N ILE A 15 -49.77 -26.51 2.11
CA ILE A 15 -48.70 -27.17 1.34
C ILE A 15 -47.39 -26.93 2.08
N VAL A 16 -46.74 -28.00 2.53
CA VAL A 16 -45.40 -27.95 3.14
C VAL A 16 -44.36 -28.15 2.04
N LEU A 17 -43.66 -27.06 1.67
CA LEU A 17 -42.41 -27.13 0.92
C LEU A 17 -41.28 -27.40 1.94
N LEU A 18 -40.66 -28.58 1.88
CA LEU A 18 -39.41 -28.85 2.59
C LEU A 18 -38.27 -28.06 1.91
N PHE A 19 -37.82 -26.97 2.53
CA PHE A 19 -36.51 -26.40 2.25
C PHE A 19 -35.45 -27.19 3.03
N THR A 20 -34.59 -27.90 2.31
CA THR A 20 -33.31 -28.41 2.84
C THR A 20 -32.47 -27.22 3.26
N ILE A 21 -32.23 -27.10 4.57
CA ILE A 21 -31.32 -26.13 5.17
C ILE A 21 -29.90 -26.52 4.73
N ILE A 22 -29.35 -25.79 3.76
CA ILE A 22 -27.90 -25.76 3.54
C ILE A 22 -27.33 -24.96 4.72
N PRO A 23 -26.37 -25.49 5.50
CA PRO A 23 -25.75 -24.71 6.56
C PRO A 23 -25.06 -23.51 5.92
N GLY A 24 -25.51 -22.31 6.29
CA GLY A 24 -24.86 -21.08 5.89
C GLY A 24 -23.39 -21.14 6.31
N TYR A 25 -22.49 -20.99 5.34
CA TYR A 25 -21.11 -20.67 5.62
C TYR A 25 -21.09 -19.41 6.47
N SER A 26 -20.75 -19.59 7.75
CA SER A 26 -20.44 -18.47 8.63
C SER A 26 -19.24 -17.76 7.99
N THR A 27 -19.43 -16.52 7.58
CA THR A 27 -18.34 -15.62 7.18
C THR A 27 -17.39 -15.51 8.37
N VAL A 28 -16.32 -16.30 8.35
CA VAL A 28 -15.21 -16.10 9.30
C VAL A 28 -14.71 -14.69 9.03
N ALA A 29 -14.89 -13.80 10.00
CA ALA A 29 -14.34 -12.46 9.95
C ALA A 29 -12.84 -12.60 9.63
N ALA A 30 -12.40 -12.03 8.51
CA ALA A 30 -11.00 -12.03 8.14
C ALA A 30 -10.21 -11.39 9.29
N THR A 31 -9.35 -12.17 9.96
CA THR A 31 -8.50 -11.66 11.03
C THR A 31 -7.54 -10.62 10.44
N SER A 32 -7.63 -9.39 10.94
CA SER A 32 -6.68 -8.31 10.61
C SER A 32 -5.27 -8.73 11.00
N LEU A 33 -4.26 -8.30 10.23
CA LEU A 33 -2.85 -8.50 10.56
C LEU A 33 -2.53 -8.02 11.99
N ASN A 34 -1.67 -8.76 12.69
CA ASN A 34 -1.15 -8.34 14.00
C ASN A 34 -0.47 -6.96 13.93
N THR A 35 -0.43 -6.27 15.06
CA THR A 35 0.21 -4.94 15.20
C THR A 35 1.74 -4.99 15.18
N ARG A 36 2.32 -6.16 15.49
CA ARG A 36 3.75 -6.44 15.40
C ARG A 36 4.00 -7.68 14.57
N LEU A 37 4.69 -7.49 13.45
CA LEU A 37 4.88 -8.52 12.44
C LEU A 37 6.35 -8.96 12.37
N LEU A 38 6.52 -10.26 12.18
CA LEU A 38 7.70 -10.82 11.52
C LEU A 38 7.32 -11.24 10.10
N VAL A 39 7.98 -10.62 9.11
CA VAL A 39 7.84 -10.94 7.68
C VAL A 39 9.09 -11.67 7.23
N GLY A 40 8.98 -12.81 6.57
CA GLY A 40 10.15 -13.60 6.14
C GLY A 40 10.08 -13.95 4.67
N TYR A 41 11.17 -13.74 3.93
CA TYR A 41 11.32 -14.26 2.57
C TYR A 41 11.52 -15.78 2.59
N TRP A 42 10.78 -16.52 1.78
CA TRP A 42 10.89 -17.97 1.66
C TRP A 42 11.43 -18.32 0.27
N HIS A 43 12.51 -19.10 0.21
CA HIS A 43 13.17 -19.42 -1.04
C HIS A 43 12.39 -20.47 -1.84
N ASN A 44 11.91 -20.08 -3.02
CA ASN A 44 11.43 -20.97 -4.06
C ASN A 44 12.59 -21.52 -4.92
N PHE A 45 13.73 -21.78 -4.29
CA PHE A 45 14.98 -22.25 -4.88
C PHE A 45 15.92 -22.73 -3.76
N ASP A 46 16.98 -23.44 -4.10
CA ASP A 46 18.05 -23.78 -3.15
C ASP A 46 19.33 -23.02 -3.49
N ASN A 47 19.78 -22.18 -2.55
CA ASN A 47 21.06 -21.47 -2.62
C ASN A 47 22.11 -22.04 -1.65
N GLY A 48 21.95 -23.30 -1.23
CA GLY A 48 22.77 -23.96 -0.22
C GLY A 48 22.23 -23.79 1.21
N THR A 49 21.04 -23.20 1.38
CA THR A 49 20.32 -23.16 2.68
C THR A 49 19.34 -24.30 2.85
N GLY A 50 19.07 -25.06 1.77
CA GLY A 50 18.04 -26.08 1.74
C GLY A 50 16.65 -25.50 1.48
N ILE A 51 15.76 -26.34 0.96
CA ILE A 51 14.35 -26.01 0.72
C ILE A 51 13.53 -26.43 1.94
N ILE A 52 12.70 -25.51 2.44
CA ILE A 52 11.74 -25.77 3.52
C ILE A 52 10.37 -25.92 2.87
N ASN A 53 9.68 -27.05 3.00
CA ASN A 53 8.29 -27.14 2.54
C ASN A 53 7.45 -26.03 3.21
N LEU A 54 6.61 -25.33 2.44
CA LEU A 54 5.88 -24.15 2.90
C LEU A 54 5.06 -24.42 4.17
N ARG A 55 4.46 -25.61 4.28
CA ARG A 55 3.69 -26.05 5.45
C ARG A 55 4.51 -26.16 6.74
N ASN A 56 5.83 -26.32 6.61
CA ASN A 56 6.78 -26.52 7.71
C ASN A 56 7.50 -25.23 8.12
N VAL A 57 7.17 -24.08 7.51
CA VAL A 57 7.70 -22.79 7.94
C VAL A 57 7.32 -22.52 9.40
N SER A 58 8.28 -22.02 10.19
CA SER A 58 8.07 -21.66 11.58
C SER A 58 6.86 -20.74 11.76
N THR A 59 5.96 -21.09 12.68
CA THR A 59 4.75 -20.30 12.98
C THR A 59 5.07 -18.97 13.68
N LYS A 60 6.34 -18.65 13.94
CA LYS A 60 6.78 -17.33 14.45
C LYS A 60 6.72 -16.25 13.36
N TRP A 61 6.80 -16.63 12.10
CA TRP A 61 6.54 -15.73 10.97
C TRP A 61 5.03 -15.44 10.90
N ASP A 62 4.69 -14.17 10.69
CA ASP A 62 3.30 -13.72 10.50
C ASP A 62 2.96 -13.65 9.02
N VAL A 63 3.92 -13.21 8.20
CA VAL A 63 3.81 -13.13 6.74
C VAL A 63 5.01 -13.81 6.09
N ILE A 64 4.75 -14.57 5.02
CA ILE A 64 5.75 -15.31 4.26
C ILE A 64 5.76 -14.76 2.83
N ASN A 65 6.85 -14.09 2.45
CA ASN A 65 7.07 -13.58 1.11
C ASN A 65 7.72 -14.68 0.26
N VAL A 66 6.95 -15.31 -0.62
CA VAL A 66 7.43 -16.36 -1.52
C VAL A 66 8.31 -15.73 -2.60
N ALA A 67 9.59 -16.12 -2.61
CA ALA A 67 10.65 -15.54 -3.43
C ALA A 67 11.06 -16.52 -4.55
N PHE A 68 10.77 -16.28 -5.83
CA PHE A 68 10.07 -15.12 -6.40
C PHE A 68 9.11 -15.54 -7.51
N GLY A 69 8.14 -14.68 -7.81
CA GLY A 69 7.52 -14.62 -9.13
C GLY A 69 8.49 -13.95 -10.10
N GLU A 70 8.72 -14.57 -11.25
CA GLU A 70 9.72 -14.13 -12.23
C GLU A 70 9.05 -13.74 -13.54
N SER A 71 9.65 -12.80 -14.28
CA SER A 71 9.14 -12.42 -15.60
C SER A 71 9.62 -13.41 -16.67
N GLY A 72 8.78 -13.69 -17.67
CA GLY A 72 9.22 -14.36 -18.89
C GLY A 72 10.18 -13.49 -19.74
N GLY A 73 10.52 -13.98 -20.94
CA GLY A 73 11.42 -13.28 -21.85
C GLY A 73 10.95 -11.89 -22.29
N ASP A 74 9.65 -11.60 -22.21
CA ASP A 74 9.06 -10.29 -22.51
C ASP A 74 9.15 -9.28 -21.35
N ARG A 75 9.73 -9.68 -20.21
CA ARG A 75 9.96 -8.85 -19.02
C ARG A 75 8.70 -8.19 -18.43
N CYS A 76 7.52 -8.70 -18.74
CA CYS A 76 6.27 -8.16 -18.19
C CYS A 76 5.22 -9.24 -17.90
N THR A 77 5.27 -10.39 -18.57
CA THR A 77 4.40 -11.52 -18.23
C THR A 77 5.02 -12.30 -17.08
N MET A 78 4.37 -12.28 -15.92
CA MET A 78 4.83 -12.94 -14.70
C MET A 78 4.52 -14.44 -14.73
N GLN A 79 5.40 -15.23 -14.12
CA GLN A 79 5.34 -16.67 -14.03
C GLN A 79 5.73 -17.12 -12.62
N PHE A 80 5.12 -18.20 -12.15
CA PHE A 80 5.47 -18.83 -10.88
C PHE A 80 5.12 -20.32 -10.89
N SER A 81 6.09 -21.14 -10.46
CA SER A 81 5.93 -22.56 -10.19
C SER A 81 6.63 -22.89 -8.87
N PRO A 82 6.01 -23.68 -7.98
CA PRO A 82 6.67 -24.09 -6.74
C PRO A 82 7.91 -24.95 -7.04
N VAL A 83 8.97 -24.76 -6.27
CA VAL A 83 10.25 -25.49 -6.41
C VAL A 83 10.13 -26.95 -6.02
N THR A 84 9.15 -27.28 -5.17
CA THR A 84 8.85 -28.65 -4.72
C THR A 84 7.35 -28.87 -4.64
N GLY A 85 6.92 -30.12 -4.85
CA GLY A 85 5.50 -30.49 -4.83
C GLY A 85 4.75 -30.10 -6.11
N SER A 86 3.46 -30.45 -6.16
CA SER A 86 2.59 -30.00 -7.24
C SER A 86 1.97 -28.63 -6.95
N ASP A 87 1.44 -27.97 -7.99
CA ASP A 87 0.68 -26.72 -7.83
C ASP A 87 -0.50 -26.86 -6.85
N ALA A 88 -1.15 -28.03 -6.86
CA ALA A 88 -2.27 -28.33 -5.98
C ALA A 88 -1.82 -28.44 -4.51
N ASP A 89 -0.68 -29.08 -4.27
CA ASP A 89 -0.11 -29.19 -2.91
C ASP A 89 0.30 -27.80 -2.40
N PHE A 90 0.98 -27.00 -3.23
CA PHE A 90 1.41 -25.66 -2.84
C PHE A 90 0.22 -24.74 -2.53
N LYS A 91 -0.84 -24.81 -3.34
CA LYS A 91 -2.11 -24.10 -3.05
C LYS A 91 -2.72 -24.56 -1.71
N SER A 92 -2.70 -25.86 -1.43
CA SER A 92 -3.18 -26.41 -0.16
C SER A 92 -2.34 -25.94 1.03
N ASP A 93 -1.02 -25.83 0.87
CA ASP A 93 -0.11 -25.34 1.91
C ASP A 93 -0.38 -23.86 2.24
N ILE A 94 -0.63 -23.02 1.23
CA ILE A 94 -1.06 -21.62 1.43
C ILE A 94 -2.39 -21.57 2.21
N ALA A 95 -3.38 -22.37 1.81
CA ALA A 95 -4.67 -22.43 2.49
C ALA A 95 -4.53 -22.87 3.95
N TYR A 96 -3.65 -23.84 4.23
CA TYR A 96 -3.34 -24.28 5.59
C TYR A 96 -2.71 -23.15 6.43
N LEU A 97 -1.70 -22.46 5.92
CA LEU A 97 -1.08 -21.33 6.64
C LEU A 97 -2.08 -20.20 6.90
N ASN A 98 -2.95 -19.90 5.93
CA ASN A 98 -4.06 -18.97 6.11
C ASN A 98 -5.01 -19.39 7.24
N SER A 99 -5.29 -20.69 7.38
CA SER A 99 -6.12 -21.21 8.49
C SER A 99 -5.48 -21.04 9.87
N LEU A 100 -4.14 -20.90 9.92
CA LEU A 100 -3.39 -20.57 11.14
C LEU A 100 -3.25 -19.05 11.36
N GLY A 101 -3.95 -18.23 10.58
CA GLY A 101 -3.88 -16.77 10.63
C GLY A 101 -2.63 -16.17 9.99
N LYS A 102 -1.80 -16.98 9.31
CA LYS A 102 -0.61 -16.51 8.58
C LYS A 102 -1.02 -15.93 7.24
N LYS A 103 -0.13 -15.17 6.62
CA LYS A 103 -0.33 -14.63 5.27
C LYS A 103 0.82 -15.07 4.38
N VAL A 104 0.49 -15.47 3.16
CA VAL A 104 1.47 -15.83 2.13
C VAL A 104 1.34 -14.83 0.99
N VAL A 105 2.43 -14.14 0.68
CA VAL A 105 2.52 -13.05 -0.29
C VAL A 105 3.48 -13.48 -1.39
N LEU A 106 3.18 -13.15 -2.65
CA LEU A 106 4.11 -13.39 -3.75
C LEU A 106 5.05 -12.19 -3.90
N SER A 107 6.35 -12.40 -3.74
CA SER A 107 7.35 -11.37 -4.01
C SER A 107 7.78 -11.38 -5.48
N ILE A 108 7.88 -10.19 -6.08
CA ILE A 108 8.35 -9.99 -7.45
C ILE A 108 9.72 -9.32 -7.38
N GLY A 109 10.76 -10.01 -7.84
CA GLY A 109 12.12 -9.54 -7.70
C GLY A 109 13.17 -10.61 -7.95
N GLY A 110 14.33 -10.43 -7.34
CA GLY A 110 15.49 -11.31 -7.51
C GLY A 110 16.13 -11.21 -8.90
N GLN A 111 17.19 -11.99 -9.10
CA GLN A 111 18.05 -11.92 -10.28
C GLN A 111 17.29 -12.06 -11.62
N ASN A 112 16.22 -12.85 -11.65
CA ASN A 112 15.45 -13.11 -12.87
C ASN A 112 14.13 -12.31 -12.95
N GLY A 113 13.66 -11.72 -11.84
CA GLY A 113 12.40 -10.97 -11.78
C GLY A 113 12.49 -9.54 -12.30
N VAL A 114 13.12 -9.35 -13.46
CA VAL A 114 13.23 -8.04 -14.11
C VAL A 114 11.90 -7.67 -14.76
N VAL A 115 11.23 -6.63 -14.24
CA VAL A 115 9.93 -6.16 -14.77
C VAL A 115 10.08 -4.82 -15.48
N ILE A 116 9.75 -4.78 -16.76
CA ILE A 116 9.85 -3.60 -17.64
C ILE A 116 8.46 -3.27 -18.21
N LEU A 117 7.92 -2.11 -17.84
CA LEU A 117 6.58 -1.63 -18.16
C LEU A 117 6.68 -0.28 -18.92
N PRO A 118 7.14 -0.27 -20.17
CA PRO A 118 7.31 0.96 -20.95
C PRO A 118 5.98 1.56 -21.40
N ASP A 119 4.92 0.75 -21.50
CA ASP A 119 3.63 1.12 -22.04
C ASP A 119 2.47 0.36 -21.38
N SER A 120 1.24 0.77 -21.73
CA SER A 120 0.00 0.19 -21.21
C SER A 120 -0.16 -1.30 -21.56
N ALA A 121 0.35 -1.75 -22.71
CA ALA A 121 0.25 -3.14 -23.12
C ALA A 121 1.10 -4.05 -22.21
N SER A 122 2.34 -3.64 -21.93
CA SER A 122 3.25 -4.33 -21.02
C SER A 122 2.70 -4.30 -19.59
N LYS A 123 2.16 -3.15 -19.15
CA LYS A 123 1.43 -3.04 -17.88
C LYS A 123 0.30 -4.05 -17.77
N GLN A 124 -0.55 -4.19 -18.80
CA GLN A 124 -1.69 -5.10 -18.73
C GLN A 124 -1.28 -6.57 -18.70
N LYS A 125 -0.21 -6.96 -19.42
CA LYS A 125 0.35 -8.31 -19.32
C LYS A 125 0.80 -8.61 -17.89
N PHE A 126 1.48 -7.66 -17.25
CA PHE A 126 1.88 -7.78 -15.85
C PHE A 126 0.68 -7.93 -14.93
N VAL A 127 -0.32 -7.04 -15.02
CA VAL A 127 -1.54 -7.12 -14.19
C VAL A 127 -2.26 -8.46 -14.38
N ASN A 128 -2.53 -8.87 -15.62
CA ASN A 128 -3.29 -10.07 -15.91
C ASN A 128 -2.57 -11.34 -15.43
N SER A 129 -1.26 -11.42 -15.64
CA SER A 129 -0.46 -12.59 -15.20
C SER A 129 -0.36 -12.65 -13.67
N MET A 130 -0.18 -11.50 -13.00
CA MET A 130 -0.18 -11.43 -11.54
C MET A 130 -1.52 -11.88 -10.94
N ILE A 131 -2.65 -11.36 -11.43
CA ILE A 131 -4.00 -11.78 -11.00
C ILE A 131 -4.16 -13.29 -11.21
N SER A 132 -3.76 -13.80 -12.38
CA SER A 132 -3.86 -15.23 -12.67
C SER A 132 -3.05 -16.10 -11.69
N ILE A 133 -1.86 -15.68 -11.30
CA ILE A 133 -1.03 -16.41 -10.32
C ILE A 133 -1.64 -16.33 -8.92
N ILE A 134 -2.09 -15.15 -8.50
CA ILE A 134 -2.73 -14.93 -7.20
C ILE A 134 -3.97 -15.81 -7.07
N ASP A 135 -4.83 -15.84 -8.09
CA ASP A 135 -6.05 -16.67 -8.10
C ASP A 135 -5.75 -18.16 -8.12
N LYS A 136 -4.70 -18.56 -8.87
CA LYS A 136 -4.28 -19.95 -8.98
C LYS A 136 -3.90 -20.51 -7.61
N TYR A 137 -3.05 -19.81 -6.86
CA TYR A 137 -2.45 -20.31 -5.62
C TYR A 137 -3.11 -19.79 -4.33
N GLY A 138 -3.89 -18.71 -4.39
CA GLY A 138 -4.55 -18.11 -3.23
C GLY A 138 -3.64 -17.22 -2.39
N PHE A 139 -2.71 -16.50 -3.03
CA PHE A 139 -1.85 -15.52 -2.33
C PHE A 139 -2.68 -14.39 -1.71
N ASN A 140 -2.24 -13.87 -0.57
CA ASN A 140 -2.93 -12.79 0.15
C ASN A 140 -2.50 -11.39 -0.31
N GLY A 141 -1.50 -11.30 -1.19
CA GLY A 141 -0.87 -10.04 -1.54
C GLY A 141 0.29 -10.18 -2.50
N ILE A 142 0.89 -9.03 -2.79
CA ILE A 142 2.15 -8.91 -3.53
C ILE A 142 3.18 -8.13 -2.72
N ASP A 143 4.44 -8.46 -2.95
CA ASP A 143 5.60 -7.75 -2.45
C ASP A 143 6.47 -7.27 -3.62
N ILE A 144 6.77 -5.98 -3.66
CA ILE A 144 7.57 -5.38 -4.74
C ILE A 144 9.04 -5.31 -4.30
N ASP A 145 9.86 -6.18 -4.87
CA ASP A 145 11.30 -6.31 -4.61
C ASP A 145 12.09 -6.11 -5.91
N LEU A 146 11.74 -5.04 -6.65
CA LEU A 146 12.31 -4.73 -7.96
C LEU A 146 13.47 -3.73 -7.83
N GLU A 147 14.69 -4.18 -8.10
CA GLU A 147 15.88 -3.30 -8.20
C GLU A 147 16.16 -2.93 -9.67
N SER A 148 16.09 -3.93 -10.55
CA SER A 148 16.35 -3.77 -11.98
C SER A 148 15.20 -3.07 -12.71
N GLY A 149 15.54 -2.06 -13.51
CA GLY A 149 14.58 -1.30 -14.31
C GLY A 149 13.96 -0.11 -13.58
N ILE A 150 14.15 0.03 -12.26
CA ILE A 150 13.65 1.19 -11.51
C ILE A 150 14.71 2.29 -11.51
N ALA A 151 14.47 3.35 -12.26
CA ALA A 151 15.29 4.55 -12.26
C ALA A 151 14.45 5.75 -12.74
N LEU A 152 14.75 6.94 -12.23
CA LEU A 152 14.16 8.20 -12.68
C LEU A 152 14.83 8.66 -13.98
N ASN A 153 14.03 8.98 -15.00
CA ASN A 153 14.49 9.65 -16.21
C ASN A 153 14.96 11.08 -15.92
N GLY A 154 15.82 11.61 -16.78
CA GLY A 154 16.20 13.03 -16.72
C GLY A 154 14.98 13.95 -16.83
N GLY A 155 14.84 14.90 -15.90
CA GLY A 155 13.71 15.81 -15.81
C GLY A 155 12.56 15.33 -14.92
N ASP A 156 12.57 14.07 -14.47
CA ASP A 156 11.58 13.54 -13.54
C ASP A 156 11.88 13.95 -12.09
N ASN A 157 11.55 15.21 -11.74
CA ASN A 157 12.01 15.86 -10.51
C ASN A 157 10.92 16.01 -9.42
N ASP A 158 9.68 15.57 -9.69
CA ASP A 158 8.55 15.67 -8.75
C ASP A 158 8.03 14.29 -8.38
N PHE A 159 8.36 13.82 -7.18
CA PHE A 159 7.91 12.51 -6.69
C PHE A 159 6.38 12.39 -6.58
N LYS A 160 5.64 13.50 -6.53
CA LYS A 160 4.17 13.48 -6.47
C LYS A 160 3.55 13.27 -7.85
N ASN A 161 4.28 13.64 -8.90
CA ASN A 161 3.84 13.60 -10.29
C ASN A 161 4.95 13.00 -11.17
N PRO A 162 5.30 11.71 -10.96
CA PRO A 162 6.37 11.09 -11.73
C PRO A 162 6.04 11.08 -13.23
N THR A 163 7.07 11.15 -14.06
CA THR A 163 6.94 11.18 -15.52
C THR A 163 7.62 9.99 -16.21
N THR A 164 8.46 9.26 -15.49
CA THR A 164 9.11 8.06 -16.02
C THR A 164 8.07 6.95 -16.27
N PRO A 165 7.93 6.44 -17.51
CA PRO A 165 6.89 5.46 -17.85
C PRO A 165 6.91 4.21 -16.97
N GLN A 166 8.10 3.68 -16.66
CA GLN A 166 8.25 2.54 -15.75
C GLN A 166 7.58 2.79 -14.39
N ILE A 167 7.87 3.93 -13.77
CA ILE A 167 7.36 4.30 -12.44
C ILE A 167 5.84 4.51 -12.51
N LEU A 168 5.36 5.25 -13.51
CA LEU A 168 3.93 5.50 -13.73
C LEU A 168 3.14 4.21 -13.92
N ASN A 169 3.63 3.32 -14.79
CA ASN A 169 2.96 2.07 -15.11
C ASN A 169 3.02 1.08 -13.94
N LEU A 170 4.12 1.04 -13.18
CA LEU A 170 4.21 0.21 -11.98
C LEU A 170 3.23 0.68 -10.89
N ILE A 171 3.14 2.00 -10.63
CA ILE A 171 2.12 2.56 -9.74
C ILE A 171 0.73 2.15 -10.22
N SER A 172 0.41 2.38 -11.49
CA SER A 172 -0.90 2.02 -12.05
C SER A 172 -1.20 0.53 -11.91
N ALA A 173 -0.22 -0.34 -12.16
CA ALA A 173 -0.39 -1.79 -12.09
C ALA A 173 -0.65 -2.26 -10.65
N ILE A 174 0.14 -1.77 -9.69
CA ILE A 174 -0.05 -2.11 -8.27
C ILE A 174 -1.43 -1.66 -7.79
N ARG A 175 -1.87 -0.45 -8.19
CA ARG A 175 -3.21 0.04 -7.86
C ARG A 175 -4.29 -0.87 -8.45
N GLU A 176 -4.19 -1.21 -9.73
CA GLU A 176 -5.15 -2.07 -10.44
C GLU A 176 -5.27 -3.46 -9.81
N ILE A 177 -4.14 -4.11 -9.48
CA ILE A 177 -4.12 -5.41 -8.79
C ILE A 177 -4.74 -5.28 -7.40
N SER A 178 -4.37 -4.27 -6.62
CA SER A 178 -4.92 -4.06 -5.28
C SER A 178 -6.42 -3.76 -5.30
N ASP A 179 -6.89 -2.94 -6.25
CA ASP A 179 -8.32 -2.64 -6.43
C ASP A 179 -9.13 -3.88 -6.81
N HIS A 180 -8.54 -4.83 -7.55
CA HIS A 180 -9.17 -6.10 -7.91
C HIS A 180 -9.53 -6.96 -6.69
N TYR A 181 -8.66 -6.99 -5.66
CA TYR A 181 -8.84 -7.82 -4.46
C TYR A 181 -9.44 -7.06 -3.26
N GLY A 182 -9.44 -5.73 -3.29
CA GLY A 182 -10.01 -4.88 -2.24
C GLY A 182 -9.09 -4.66 -1.04
N SER A 183 -9.64 -4.08 0.02
CA SER A 183 -8.88 -3.50 1.15
C SER A 183 -8.12 -4.50 2.03
N ASN A 184 -8.39 -5.80 1.90
CA ASN A 184 -7.69 -6.86 2.65
C ASN A 184 -6.44 -7.37 1.94
N PHE A 185 -6.19 -6.93 0.70
CA PHE A 185 -5.04 -7.34 -0.09
C PHE A 185 -3.76 -6.71 0.45
N ILE A 186 -2.74 -7.53 0.69
CA ILE A 186 -1.45 -7.06 1.20
C ILE A 186 -0.63 -6.50 0.03
N VAL A 187 -0.14 -5.28 0.20
CA VAL A 187 0.84 -4.66 -0.69
C VAL A 187 2.04 -4.29 0.17
N SER A 188 3.19 -4.92 -0.09
CA SER A 188 4.46 -4.57 0.54
C SER A 188 5.54 -4.23 -0.48
N MET A 189 6.64 -3.65 -0.01
CA MET A 189 7.79 -3.30 -0.85
C MET A 189 9.09 -3.47 -0.06
N ALA A 190 10.15 -3.90 -0.74
CA ALA A 190 11.49 -4.07 -0.19
C ALA A 190 12.59 -3.38 -1.01
N PRO A 191 12.50 -2.07 -1.31
CA PRO A 191 13.59 -1.39 -1.99
C PRO A 191 14.85 -1.34 -1.13
N GLU A 192 16.02 -1.27 -1.77
CA GLU A 192 17.27 -0.90 -1.09
C GLU A 192 17.27 0.56 -0.65
N THR A 193 18.14 0.92 0.31
CA THR A 193 18.18 2.28 0.88
C THR A 193 18.46 3.37 -0.16
N ALA A 194 19.21 3.08 -1.23
CA ALA A 194 19.51 4.04 -2.29
C ALA A 194 18.22 4.60 -2.95
N TYR A 195 17.22 3.74 -3.12
CA TYR A 195 15.95 4.07 -3.77
C TYR A 195 14.98 4.85 -2.88
N VAL A 196 15.24 4.90 -1.57
CA VAL A 196 14.37 5.55 -0.58
C VAL A 196 15.13 6.64 0.18
N GLN A 197 15.89 6.27 1.23
CA GLN A 197 16.64 7.22 2.06
C GLN A 197 17.74 7.94 1.27
N GLY A 198 18.30 7.28 0.25
CA GLY A 198 19.23 7.91 -0.69
C GLY A 198 18.66 9.14 -1.40
N GLY A 199 17.33 9.24 -1.49
CA GLY A 199 16.58 10.41 -1.91
C GLY A 199 16.88 11.69 -1.13
N TYR A 200 17.36 11.58 0.12
CA TYR A 200 17.79 12.71 0.93
C TYR A 200 19.04 13.38 0.36
N THR A 201 19.95 12.60 -0.20
CA THR A 201 21.22 13.07 -0.79
C THR A 201 21.03 13.51 -2.25
N ALA A 202 20.30 12.72 -3.05
CA ALA A 202 20.09 12.99 -4.47
C ALA A 202 18.74 12.45 -4.94
N TYR A 203 18.17 13.07 -5.97
CA TYR A 203 16.93 12.62 -6.60
C TYR A 203 17.11 12.52 -8.11
N GLY A 204 17.21 11.29 -8.63
CA GLY A 204 17.51 11.02 -10.03
C GLY A 204 18.24 9.68 -10.21
N ASN A 205 18.10 9.06 -11.40
CA ASN A 205 18.51 7.67 -11.61
C ASN A 205 17.92 6.78 -10.50
N ILE A 206 18.68 5.89 -9.85
CA ILE A 206 18.18 5.05 -8.74
C ILE A 206 17.92 5.84 -7.45
N TRP A 207 18.59 6.97 -7.24
CA TRP A 207 18.53 7.70 -5.97
C TRP A 207 17.14 8.31 -5.75
N GLY A 208 16.42 7.79 -4.76
CA GLY A 208 15.04 8.21 -4.47
C GLY A 208 13.98 7.69 -5.46
N ALA A 209 14.31 6.76 -6.36
CA ALA A 209 13.37 6.33 -7.42
C ALA A 209 12.15 5.54 -6.93
N TYR A 210 12.17 5.02 -5.69
CA TYR A 210 10.97 4.43 -5.08
C TYR A 210 10.08 5.45 -4.39
N LEU A 211 10.54 6.67 -4.09
CA LEU A 211 9.71 7.70 -3.46
C LEU A 211 8.42 7.99 -4.23
N PRO A 212 8.42 8.17 -5.57
CA PRO A 212 7.16 8.33 -6.31
C PRO A 212 6.26 7.09 -6.25
N ILE A 213 6.84 5.89 -6.22
CA ILE A 213 6.08 4.64 -6.12
C ILE A 213 5.39 4.57 -4.75
N ILE A 214 6.17 4.76 -3.67
CA ILE A 214 5.68 4.77 -2.29
C ILE A 214 4.57 5.82 -2.14
N TYR A 215 4.79 7.04 -2.63
CA TYR A 215 3.79 8.08 -2.56
C TYR A 215 2.52 7.75 -3.36
N GLY A 216 2.68 7.24 -4.58
CA GLY A 216 1.57 6.91 -5.49
C GLY A 216 0.67 5.76 -5.03
N ILE A 217 1.16 4.90 -4.13
CA ILE A 217 0.41 3.78 -3.56
C ILE A 217 0.25 3.84 -2.04
N ARG A 218 0.57 4.97 -1.40
CA ARG A 218 0.60 5.10 0.08
C ARG A 218 -0.72 4.75 0.78
N ASP A 219 -1.85 4.90 0.09
CA ASP A 219 -3.19 4.55 0.56
C ASP A 219 -3.44 3.04 0.53
N LYS A 220 -2.72 2.31 -0.33
CA LYS A 220 -2.81 0.85 -0.52
C LYS A 220 -1.68 0.09 0.18
N LEU A 221 -0.56 0.76 0.44
CA LEU A 221 0.61 0.18 1.08
C LEU A 221 0.27 -0.34 2.47
N THR A 222 0.44 -1.65 2.68
CA THR A 222 0.28 -2.29 3.98
C THR A 222 1.49 -1.99 4.86
N TYR A 223 2.69 -2.24 4.35
CA TYR A 223 3.96 -1.86 4.97
C TYR A 223 5.11 -1.86 3.97
N ILE A 224 6.14 -1.07 4.23
CA ILE A 224 7.43 -1.08 3.53
C ILE A 224 8.51 -1.53 4.51
N HIS A 225 9.37 -2.44 4.06
CA HIS A 225 10.54 -2.92 4.80
C HIS A 225 11.78 -2.73 3.92
N VAL A 226 12.34 -1.52 3.98
CA VAL A 226 13.58 -1.20 3.25
C VAL A 226 14.69 -2.16 3.67
N GLN A 227 15.49 -2.60 2.69
CA GLN A 227 16.62 -3.48 2.94
C GLN A 227 17.75 -2.70 3.63
N HIS A 228 17.91 -2.87 4.94
CA HIS A 228 18.96 -2.21 5.75
C HIS A 228 20.27 -3.03 5.75
N TYR A 229 20.61 -3.60 4.59
CA TYR A 229 21.77 -4.46 4.41
C TYR A 229 22.29 -4.37 2.98
N ASN A 230 23.53 -4.82 2.77
CA ASN A 230 24.28 -4.58 1.53
C ASN A 230 24.34 -3.09 1.11
N ALA A 231 24.10 -2.17 2.05
CA ALA A 231 23.88 -0.74 1.82
C ALA A 231 25.11 0.12 2.16
N GLY A 232 26.07 -0.43 2.92
CA GLY A 232 27.24 0.30 3.40
C GLY A 232 26.87 1.33 4.49
N SER A 233 26.54 2.55 4.09
CA SER A 233 26.21 3.65 5.02
C SER A 233 25.16 4.58 4.44
N GLY A 234 24.36 5.23 5.30
CA GLY A 234 23.27 6.11 4.90
C GLY A 234 23.32 7.46 5.63
N ALA A 235 23.01 8.53 4.90
CA ALA A 235 22.85 9.87 5.46
C ALA A 235 21.47 9.98 6.13
N ALA A 236 21.43 10.58 7.32
CA ALA A 236 20.23 10.69 8.14
C ALA A 236 19.73 12.13 8.29
N LEU A 237 18.59 12.29 8.96
CA LEU A 237 17.92 13.58 9.21
C LEU A 237 18.78 14.62 9.93
N ASP A 238 19.77 14.19 10.71
CA ASP A 238 20.71 15.06 11.43
C ASP A 238 21.93 15.48 10.60
N GLY A 239 21.94 15.11 9.31
CA GLY A 239 23.03 15.39 8.37
C GLY A 239 24.27 14.52 8.57
N ARG A 240 24.24 13.54 9.49
CA ARG A 240 25.34 12.59 9.70
C ARG A 240 25.13 11.33 8.89
N THR A 241 26.21 10.58 8.71
CA THR A 241 26.20 9.28 8.05
C THR A 241 26.36 8.18 9.09
N TYR A 242 25.53 7.16 8.99
CA TYR A 242 25.54 5.98 9.87
C TYR A 242 25.85 4.73 9.05
N THR A 243 26.58 3.78 9.65
CA THR A 243 27.00 2.53 8.99
C THR A 243 26.00 1.42 9.29
N GLN A 244 25.65 0.63 8.27
CA GLN A 244 24.75 -0.52 8.39
C GLN A 244 25.18 -1.50 9.50
N GLY A 245 24.23 -2.23 10.08
CA GLY A 245 24.51 -3.21 11.14
C GLY A 245 24.73 -2.58 12.52
N THR A 246 24.36 -1.31 12.70
CA THR A 246 24.48 -0.59 13.98
C THR A 246 23.12 -0.06 14.42
N ALA A 247 22.86 -0.02 15.73
CA ALA A 247 21.58 0.47 16.25
C ALA A 247 21.26 1.90 15.76
N ASP A 248 22.27 2.79 15.68
CA ASP A 248 22.06 4.15 15.18
C ASP A 248 21.61 4.18 13.72
N TYR A 249 22.17 3.33 12.86
CA TYR A 249 21.71 3.22 11.47
C TYR A 249 20.27 2.75 11.37
N GLU A 250 19.89 1.74 12.16
CA GLU A 250 18.52 1.22 12.12
C GLU A 250 17.48 2.26 12.53
N VAL A 251 17.78 3.01 13.61
CA VAL A 251 16.93 4.11 14.08
C VAL A 251 16.88 5.23 13.04
N ALA A 252 18.04 5.64 12.52
CA ALA A 252 18.16 6.76 11.58
C ALA A 252 17.43 6.50 10.26
N MET A 253 17.62 5.33 9.65
CA MET A 253 17.01 5.00 8.37
C MET A 253 15.50 4.78 8.49
N ALA A 254 15.03 4.20 9.61
CA ALA A 254 13.60 4.02 9.85
C ALA A 254 12.89 5.35 10.13
N GLU A 255 13.51 6.26 10.90
CA GLU A 255 12.88 7.53 11.25
C GLU A 255 12.63 8.41 10.03
N MET A 256 13.43 8.32 8.96
CA MET A 256 13.17 9.03 7.72
C MET A 256 11.77 8.72 7.16
N LEU A 257 11.31 7.46 7.19
CA LEU A 257 9.95 7.10 6.77
C LEU A 257 8.89 7.41 7.82
N LEU A 258 9.23 7.35 9.10
CA LEU A 258 8.30 7.65 10.21
C LEU A 258 8.03 9.15 10.40
N HIS A 259 8.99 10.00 10.03
CA HIS A 259 8.95 11.45 10.19
C HIS A 259 8.74 12.19 8.85
N GLY A 260 9.23 11.62 7.74
CA GLY A 260 9.40 12.34 6.50
C GLY A 260 10.72 13.12 6.48
N PHE A 261 11.20 13.44 5.27
CA PHE A 261 12.52 14.02 5.06
C PHE A 261 12.58 14.91 3.81
N PRO A 262 13.47 15.92 3.77
CA PRO A 262 13.67 16.73 2.57
C PRO A 262 14.40 15.91 1.48
N ILE A 263 13.87 15.93 0.27
CA ILE A 263 14.48 15.28 -0.90
C ILE A 263 15.60 16.17 -1.44
N ALA A 264 16.77 15.59 -1.69
CA ALA A 264 17.97 16.27 -2.18
C ALA A 264 18.30 17.56 -1.39
N GLY A 265 18.14 17.52 -0.06
CA GLY A 265 18.36 18.66 0.84
C GLY A 265 17.37 19.83 0.69
N SER A 266 16.33 19.71 -0.14
CA SER A 266 15.37 20.79 -0.38
C SER A 266 14.28 20.84 0.68
N SER A 267 14.24 21.91 1.48
CA SER A 267 13.20 22.15 2.49
C SER A 267 11.81 22.42 1.91
N SER A 268 11.71 22.73 0.61
CA SER A 268 10.44 22.90 -0.10
C SER A 268 9.94 21.59 -0.74
N ASN A 269 10.78 20.55 -0.80
CA ASN A 269 10.44 19.25 -1.38
C ASN A 269 10.55 18.14 -0.33
N ILE A 270 9.56 18.08 0.56
CA ILE A 270 9.54 17.12 1.68
C ILE A 270 8.77 15.85 1.27
N PHE A 271 9.44 14.70 1.34
CA PHE A 271 8.78 13.41 1.32
C PHE A 271 8.01 13.23 2.63
N PRO A 272 6.68 13.00 2.60
CA PRO A 272 5.88 12.98 3.81
C PRO A 272 6.14 11.72 4.64
N ALA A 273 5.91 11.82 5.95
CA ALA A 273 5.83 10.65 6.82
C ALA A 273 4.83 9.61 6.27
N LEU A 274 5.16 8.34 6.47
CA LEU A 274 4.20 7.24 6.40
C LEU A 274 3.52 7.06 7.75
N ARG A 275 2.40 6.34 7.78
CA ARG A 275 1.84 5.89 9.06
C ARG A 275 2.85 4.97 9.74
N GLN A 276 2.93 5.02 11.06
CA GLN A 276 3.87 4.17 11.80
C GLN A 276 3.66 2.68 11.50
N ASP A 277 2.40 2.28 11.31
CA ASP A 277 2.01 0.91 10.99
C ASP A 277 2.33 0.47 9.56
N GLN A 278 2.86 1.36 8.72
CA GLN A 278 3.39 1.08 7.39
C GLN A 278 4.91 0.92 7.39
N VAL A 279 5.62 1.20 8.48
CA VAL A 279 7.10 1.17 8.49
C VAL A 279 7.61 -0.06 9.21
N MET A 280 8.46 -0.82 8.52
CA MET A 280 9.22 -1.96 9.02
C MET A 280 10.71 -1.80 8.64
N ILE A 281 11.57 -2.62 9.23
CA ILE A 281 13.00 -2.69 8.87
C ILE A 281 13.30 -4.08 8.29
N GLY A 282 13.95 -4.14 7.14
CA GLY A 282 14.44 -5.38 6.53
C GLY A 282 15.86 -5.70 6.98
N LEU A 283 16.07 -6.87 7.60
CA LEU A 283 17.36 -7.29 8.15
C LEU A 283 17.78 -8.67 7.61
N PRO A 284 19.09 -8.95 7.47
CA PRO A 284 19.54 -10.28 7.17
C PRO A 284 19.38 -11.18 8.41
N ALA A 285 18.85 -12.38 8.24
CA ALA A 285 18.59 -13.32 9.34
C ALA A 285 19.88 -13.76 10.05
N CYS A 286 20.98 -13.77 9.31
CA CYS A 286 22.34 -14.03 9.79
C CYS A 286 23.34 -13.31 8.89
N ALA A 287 24.60 -13.17 9.33
CA ALA A 287 25.66 -12.50 8.56
C ALA A 287 25.81 -13.03 7.12
N ALA A 288 25.73 -14.35 6.91
CA ALA A 288 25.86 -14.96 5.58
C ALA A 288 24.71 -14.63 4.62
N ALA A 289 23.58 -14.12 5.11
CA ALA A 289 22.44 -13.75 4.29
C ALA A 289 22.63 -12.39 3.60
N ALA A 290 23.58 -11.56 4.07
CA ALA A 290 24.00 -10.31 3.44
C ALA A 290 25.53 -10.21 3.44
N PRO A 291 26.21 -10.81 2.44
CA PRO A 291 27.67 -10.91 2.42
C PRO A 291 28.40 -9.56 2.43
N SER A 292 27.76 -8.49 1.93
CA SER A 292 28.32 -7.14 1.93
C SER A 292 28.06 -6.37 3.24
N GLY A 293 27.50 -7.04 4.26
CA GLY A 293 27.24 -6.49 5.59
C GLY A 293 25.79 -6.05 5.82
N GLY A 294 25.50 -5.61 7.04
CA GLY A 294 24.17 -5.18 7.49
C GLY A 294 23.53 -6.09 8.53
N TYR A 295 24.12 -7.25 8.82
CA TYR A 295 23.71 -8.03 10.00
C TYR A 295 23.99 -7.26 11.29
N ILE A 296 22.97 -7.19 12.13
CA ILE A 296 22.99 -6.60 13.46
C ILE A 296 22.63 -7.68 14.47
N SER A 297 23.38 -7.76 15.57
CA SER A 297 23.07 -8.74 16.62
C SER A 297 21.70 -8.45 17.26
N PRO A 298 20.98 -9.48 17.75
CA PRO A 298 19.71 -9.27 18.45
C PRO A 298 19.79 -8.31 19.64
N THR A 299 20.93 -8.25 20.33
CA THR A 299 21.14 -7.32 21.46
C THR A 299 21.13 -5.87 20.99
N GLU A 300 21.88 -5.54 19.93
CA GLU A 300 21.92 -4.17 19.41
C GLU A 300 20.61 -3.79 18.73
N MET A 301 19.98 -4.71 18.00
CA MET A 301 18.71 -4.43 17.35
C MET A 301 17.59 -4.18 18.36
N LYS A 302 17.59 -4.87 19.52
CA LYS A 302 16.61 -4.59 20.58
C LYS A 302 16.77 -3.18 21.16
N LYS A 303 17.99 -2.64 21.25
CA LYS A 303 18.21 -1.23 21.61
C LYS A 303 17.57 -0.29 20.60
N ALA A 304 17.79 -0.54 19.31
CA ALA A 304 17.17 0.24 18.24
C ALA A 304 15.63 0.15 18.30
N LEU A 305 15.07 -1.05 18.50
CA LEU A 305 13.63 -1.26 18.65
C LEU A 305 13.06 -0.56 19.89
N ASP A 306 13.75 -0.60 21.03
CA ASP A 306 13.32 0.13 22.24
C ASP A 306 13.31 1.64 21.99
N TYR A 307 14.30 2.16 21.28
CA TYR A 307 14.36 3.58 20.97
C TYR A 307 13.27 3.99 19.96
N ILE A 308 13.13 3.25 18.85
CA ILE A 308 12.11 3.49 17.83
C ILE A 308 10.71 3.38 18.44
N ILE A 309 10.41 2.31 19.18
CA ILE A 309 9.03 2.01 19.62
C ILE A 309 8.65 2.81 20.88
N LYS A 310 9.59 2.97 21.82
CA LYS A 310 9.31 3.46 23.18
C LYS A 310 9.97 4.81 23.49
N GLY A 311 10.80 5.35 22.59
CA GLY A 311 11.57 6.57 22.84
C GLY A 311 12.71 6.37 23.87
N VAL A 312 13.03 5.12 24.22
CA VAL A 312 14.07 4.82 25.21
C VAL A 312 15.44 4.82 24.54
N SER A 313 16.16 5.94 24.68
CA SER A 313 17.52 6.05 24.14
C SER A 313 18.48 5.07 24.82
N TYR A 314 19.39 4.50 24.02
CA TYR A 314 20.49 3.65 24.47
C TYR A 314 21.84 4.38 24.53
N GLY A 315 21.83 5.73 24.48
CA GLY A 315 23.05 6.54 24.45
C GLY A 315 23.77 6.56 23.10
N GLY A 316 23.08 6.16 22.04
CA GLY A 316 23.54 6.28 20.65
C GLY A 316 23.76 7.73 20.22
N SER A 317 24.48 7.89 19.11
CA SER A 317 24.81 9.21 18.57
C SER A 317 23.66 9.83 17.76
N TYR A 318 22.76 9.00 17.21
CA TYR A 318 21.54 9.47 16.56
C TYR A 318 20.49 9.87 17.59
N LYS A 319 19.82 11.00 17.33
CA LYS A 319 18.75 11.52 18.18
C LYS A 319 17.43 11.42 17.43
N LEU A 320 16.51 10.62 17.98
CA LEU A 320 15.17 10.47 17.45
C LEU A 320 14.49 11.85 17.46
N VAL A 321 14.02 12.31 16.31
CA VAL A 321 13.29 13.57 16.15
C VAL A 321 12.02 13.54 17.01
N ASN A 322 11.28 12.43 16.99
CA ASN A 322 10.18 12.22 17.94
C ASN A 322 10.68 11.51 19.20
N SER A 323 11.05 12.29 20.21
CA SER A 323 11.62 11.76 21.48
C SER A 323 10.72 10.78 22.24
N SER A 324 9.41 10.75 21.98
CA SER A 324 8.47 9.80 22.61
C SER A 324 8.40 8.43 21.90
N GLY A 325 9.09 8.28 20.76
CA GLY A 325 9.02 7.07 19.96
C GLY A 325 7.77 6.95 19.09
N TYR A 326 7.73 5.84 18.38
CA TYR A 326 6.76 5.44 17.37
C TYR A 326 6.12 4.10 17.75
N PRO A 327 5.18 4.09 18.72
CA PRO A 327 4.55 2.87 19.24
C PRO A 327 3.65 2.14 18.24
N GLY A 328 3.44 2.65 17.04
CA GLY A 328 2.77 2.00 15.93
C GLY A 328 3.71 1.31 14.93
N PHE A 329 5.04 1.42 15.11
CA PHE A 329 6.04 0.78 14.23
C PHE A 329 5.74 -0.71 14.02
N ARG A 330 5.76 -1.15 12.76
CA ARG A 330 5.06 -2.37 12.36
C ARG A 330 5.84 -3.66 12.63
N GLY A 331 7.17 -3.62 12.64
CA GLY A 331 8.00 -4.78 12.99
C GLY A 331 9.19 -4.99 12.08
N LEU A 332 9.60 -6.24 11.92
CA LEU A 332 10.80 -6.62 11.16
C LEU A 332 10.47 -7.53 9.98
N MET A 333 11.16 -7.30 8.88
CA MET A 333 11.28 -8.23 7.77
C MET A 333 12.66 -8.90 7.83
N SER A 334 12.77 -10.14 7.35
CA SER A 334 14.08 -10.74 7.14
C SER A 334 14.26 -11.47 5.83
N TRP A 335 15.45 -11.26 5.25
CA TRP A 335 16.08 -12.19 4.33
C TRP A 335 16.95 -13.18 5.13
N SER A 336 16.50 -14.40 5.40
CA SER A 336 15.26 -15.05 4.94
C SER A 336 14.81 -16.12 5.94
N VAL A 337 13.62 -16.69 5.75
CA VAL A 337 13.12 -17.87 6.49
C VAL A 337 14.12 -19.02 6.44
N ASN A 338 14.71 -19.28 5.27
CA ASN A 338 15.66 -20.37 5.08
C ASN A 338 17.00 -20.10 5.77
N TRP A 339 17.49 -18.86 5.70
CA TRP A 339 18.69 -18.46 6.43
C TRP A 339 18.50 -18.49 7.95
N ASP A 340 17.34 -18.06 8.45
CA ASP A 340 16.98 -18.16 9.87
C ASP A 340 16.99 -19.63 10.33
N ALA A 341 16.34 -20.52 9.57
CA ALA A 341 16.34 -21.95 9.88
C ALA A 341 17.75 -22.56 9.89
N LYS A 342 18.59 -22.22 8.90
CA LYS A 342 20.00 -22.65 8.86
C LYS A 342 20.82 -22.11 10.03
N ASN A 343 20.46 -20.93 10.52
CA ASN A 343 21.07 -20.29 11.68
C ASN A 343 20.34 -20.57 13.00
N ASN A 344 19.76 -21.78 13.14
CA ASN A 344 19.10 -22.26 14.35
C ASN A 344 17.96 -21.36 14.88
N TYR A 345 17.25 -20.69 13.97
CA TYR A 345 16.13 -19.81 14.25
C TYR A 345 16.46 -18.63 15.18
N GLU A 346 17.72 -18.16 15.20
CA GLU A 346 18.15 -17.05 16.06
C GLU A 346 17.27 -15.81 15.88
N PHE A 347 16.96 -15.43 14.64
CA PHE A 347 16.20 -14.22 14.31
C PHE A 347 14.78 -14.33 14.87
N THR A 348 14.05 -15.36 14.45
CA THR A 348 12.64 -15.52 14.89
C THR A 348 12.52 -15.76 16.38
N ASN A 349 13.43 -16.53 16.98
CA ASN A 349 13.41 -16.78 18.43
C ASN A 349 13.56 -15.48 19.22
N ASN A 350 14.48 -14.60 18.81
CA ASN A 350 14.73 -13.34 19.51
C ASN A 350 13.61 -12.32 19.31
N TYR A 351 13.20 -12.08 18.07
CA TYR A 351 12.29 -10.97 17.76
C TYR A 351 10.83 -11.32 18.00
N ARG A 352 10.43 -12.60 17.89
CA ARG A 352 9.09 -13.03 18.31
C ARG A 352 8.92 -12.81 19.82
N ALA A 353 9.88 -13.27 20.61
CA ALA A 353 9.88 -13.08 22.06
C ALA A 353 9.90 -11.60 22.45
N TYR A 354 10.67 -10.76 21.74
CA TYR A 354 10.66 -9.32 21.95
C TYR A 354 9.27 -8.73 21.66
N PHE A 355 8.69 -8.98 20.49
CA PHE A 355 7.41 -8.38 20.12
C PHE A 355 6.23 -8.90 20.94
N ASP A 356 6.27 -10.15 21.40
CA ASP A 356 5.26 -10.69 22.33
C ASP A 356 5.37 -10.07 23.73
N GLY A 357 6.59 -9.68 24.13
CA GLY A 357 6.84 -8.98 25.39
C GLY A 357 6.60 -7.47 25.33
N VAL A 358 6.60 -6.88 24.12
CA VAL A 358 6.22 -5.48 23.91
C VAL A 358 4.69 -5.40 23.93
N ASN A 359 4.12 -5.34 25.13
CA ASN A 359 2.79 -4.75 25.27
C ASN A 359 2.95 -3.25 24.94
N PRO A 360 2.35 -2.72 23.86
CA PRO A 360 2.33 -1.29 23.70
C PRO A 360 1.69 -0.70 24.96
N PRO A 361 2.30 0.32 25.61
CA PRO A 361 1.63 0.99 26.70
C PRO A 361 0.24 1.42 26.22
N PRO A 362 -0.80 1.37 27.08
CA PRO A 362 -2.13 1.81 26.68
C PRO A 362 -2.01 3.20 26.08
N VAL A 363 -2.57 3.40 24.89
CA VAL A 363 -2.62 4.74 24.31
C VAL A 363 -3.57 5.53 25.20
N THR A 364 -3.04 6.42 26.04
CA THR A 364 -3.81 7.19 27.03
C THR A 364 -4.08 8.62 26.58
N THR A 365 -3.44 9.07 25.50
CA THR A 365 -3.59 10.43 24.97
C THR A 365 -4.20 10.41 23.58
N ILE A 366 -5.25 11.21 23.39
CA ILE A 366 -5.81 11.45 22.06
C ILE A 366 -4.77 12.15 21.16
N PRO A 367 -4.88 12.03 19.83
CA PRO A 367 -3.95 12.71 18.94
C PRO A 367 -4.07 14.23 18.99
N ALA A 368 -2.99 14.92 18.60
CA ALA A 368 -3.04 16.34 18.31
C ALA A 368 -3.95 16.63 17.09
N VAL A 369 -4.47 17.85 16.99
CA VAL A 369 -5.24 18.28 15.81
C VAL A 369 -4.32 18.31 14.60
N PRO A 370 -4.67 17.66 13.47
CA PRO A 370 -3.84 17.72 12.27
C PRO A 370 -3.67 19.17 11.77
N THR A 371 -2.45 19.51 11.35
CA THR A 371 -2.10 20.83 10.82
C THR A 371 -1.91 20.78 9.30
N GLY A 372 -1.75 21.93 8.65
CA GLY A 372 -1.45 22.00 7.22
C GLY A 372 -2.58 21.50 6.31
N LEU A 373 -3.83 21.51 6.79
CA LEU A 373 -4.98 21.19 5.95
C LEU A 373 -5.03 22.15 4.76
N SER A 374 -5.01 21.59 3.57
CA SER A 374 -5.02 22.29 2.29
C SER A 374 -5.81 21.47 1.27
N GLY A 375 -6.33 22.13 0.25
CA GLY A 375 -6.97 21.43 -0.85
C GLY A 375 -6.69 22.11 -2.18
N THR A 376 -6.47 21.27 -3.19
CA THR A 376 -6.12 21.68 -4.54
C THR A 376 -7.20 21.18 -5.48
N SER A 377 -7.84 22.09 -6.22
CA SER A 377 -8.76 21.70 -7.28
C SER A 377 -7.99 21.10 -8.43
N VAL A 378 -8.23 19.82 -8.71
CA VAL A 378 -7.54 19.07 -9.77
C VAL A 378 -8.28 19.16 -11.09
N SER A 379 -9.62 19.13 -11.04
CA SER A 379 -10.48 19.22 -12.22
C SER A 379 -11.84 19.84 -11.85
N SER A 380 -12.77 19.84 -12.79
CA SER A 380 -14.18 20.19 -12.55
C SER A 380 -14.93 19.18 -11.68
N SER A 381 -14.35 18.01 -11.41
CA SER A 381 -15.00 16.93 -10.65
C SER A 381 -14.13 16.34 -9.54
N GLN A 382 -12.97 16.92 -9.26
CA GLN A 382 -12.04 16.41 -8.25
C GLN A 382 -11.30 17.51 -7.50
N ILE A 383 -11.25 17.36 -6.18
CA ILE A 383 -10.39 18.12 -5.26
C ILE A 383 -9.52 17.13 -4.49
N ASN A 384 -8.21 17.38 -4.46
CA ASN A 384 -7.29 16.65 -3.59
C ASN A 384 -7.10 17.42 -2.29
N VAL A 385 -7.32 16.78 -1.15
CA VAL A 385 -7.22 17.38 0.19
C VAL A 385 -6.04 16.75 0.91
N SER A 386 -5.13 17.55 1.48
CA SER A 386 -3.93 17.05 2.16
C SER A 386 -3.79 17.70 3.53
N TRP A 387 -3.19 16.97 4.47
CA TRP A 387 -2.84 17.44 5.82
C TRP A 387 -1.56 16.76 6.32
N ASN A 388 -0.94 17.36 7.34
CA ASN A 388 0.22 16.80 8.03
C ASN A 388 -0.19 15.62 8.92
N LEU A 389 0.59 14.54 8.88
CA LEU A 389 0.36 13.41 9.77
C LEU A 389 0.71 13.78 11.22
N VAL A 390 -0.08 13.28 12.15
CA VAL A 390 0.08 13.39 13.59
C VAL A 390 0.72 12.09 14.09
N SER A 391 1.80 12.22 14.86
CA SER A 391 2.65 11.08 15.25
C SER A 391 1.85 9.97 15.94
N ASN A 392 1.02 10.25 16.94
CA ASN A 392 0.25 9.24 17.68
C ASN A 392 -1.13 8.91 17.07
N ALA A 393 -1.41 9.31 15.82
CA ALA A 393 -2.64 8.95 15.12
C ALA A 393 -2.49 7.58 14.42
N THR A 394 -3.51 6.74 14.54
CA THR A 394 -3.62 5.48 13.80
C THR A 394 -4.47 5.62 12.54
N SER A 395 -5.39 6.59 12.51
CA SER A 395 -6.19 6.91 11.33
C SER A 395 -6.66 8.38 11.35
N TYR A 396 -7.36 8.81 10.32
CA TYR A 396 -7.95 10.14 10.21
C TYR A 396 -9.40 10.04 9.78
N ASP A 397 -10.20 11.00 10.25
CA ASP A 397 -11.52 11.25 9.70
C ASP A 397 -11.50 12.60 8.98
N ILE A 398 -12.21 12.68 7.86
CA ILE A 398 -12.44 13.91 7.12
C ILE A 398 -13.93 14.24 7.12
N SER A 399 -14.27 15.49 7.42
CA SER A 399 -15.62 16.03 7.24
C SER A 399 -15.66 16.79 5.92
N ILE A 400 -16.57 16.40 5.03
CA ILE A 400 -16.81 17.02 3.72
C ILE A 400 -18.25 17.52 3.70
N ASP A 401 -18.43 18.84 3.67
CA ASP A 401 -19.74 19.50 3.72
C ASP A 401 -20.62 19.01 4.90
N GLY A 402 -19.98 18.69 6.03
CA GLY A 402 -20.62 18.16 7.23
C GLY A 402 -20.74 16.63 7.30
N ASN A 403 -20.47 15.91 6.21
CA ASN A 403 -20.46 14.44 6.19
C ASN A 403 -19.10 13.88 6.60
N ILE A 404 -19.07 12.97 7.58
CA ILE A 404 -17.84 12.38 8.09
C ILE A 404 -17.52 11.09 7.35
N ILE A 405 -16.30 10.99 6.84
CA ILE A 405 -15.71 9.79 6.26
C ILE A 405 -14.54 9.38 7.16
N THR A 406 -14.57 8.16 7.67
CA THR A 406 -13.57 7.64 8.61
C THR A 406 -12.46 6.86 7.93
N ASN A 407 -11.31 6.74 8.60
CA ASN A 407 -10.16 5.94 8.15
C ASN A 407 -9.61 6.35 6.77
N VAL A 408 -9.54 7.67 6.53
CA VAL A 408 -8.95 8.22 5.32
C VAL A 408 -7.45 8.44 5.46
N THR A 409 -6.77 8.55 4.32
CA THR A 409 -5.35 8.90 4.23
C THR A 409 -5.17 10.28 3.63
N SER A 410 -4.11 10.98 4.04
CA SER A 410 -3.59 12.17 3.35
C SER A 410 -2.70 11.72 2.19
N PRO A 411 -2.77 12.30 0.97
CA PRO A 411 -3.86 13.12 0.48
C PRO A 411 -5.12 12.27 0.22
N TYR A 412 -6.28 12.86 0.47
CA TYR A 412 -7.59 12.31 0.14
C TYR A 412 -8.07 12.84 -1.21
N GLN A 413 -8.49 11.95 -2.11
CA GLN A 413 -9.03 12.32 -3.42
C GLN A 413 -10.55 12.40 -3.35
N ASN A 414 -11.12 13.61 -3.22
CA ASN A 414 -12.55 13.82 -3.30
C ASN A 414 -12.98 13.92 -4.76
N LYS A 415 -13.62 12.87 -5.29
CA LYS A 415 -13.99 12.70 -6.71
C LYS A 415 -15.49 12.83 -6.92
N ASN A 416 -15.90 12.82 -8.19
CA ASN A 416 -17.31 12.85 -8.63
C ASN A 416 -18.06 14.10 -8.14
N LEU A 417 -17.36 15.22 -8.05
CA LEU A 417 -17.91 16.50 -7.63
C LEU A 417 -18.56 17.22 -8.83
N ALA A 418 -19.49 18.13 -8.53
CA ALA A 418 -20.08 18.99 -9.54
C ALA A 418 -19.09 20.12 -9.92
N ALA A 419 -19.09 20.54 -11.19
CA ALA A 419 -18.28 21.68 -11.62
C ALA A 419 -18.67 22.98 -10.89
N VAL A 420 -17.70 23.87 -10.69
CA VAL A 420 -17.93 25.20 -10.07
C VAL A 420 -18.59 25.12 -8.68
N SER A 421 -18.53 23.97 -8.01
CA SER A 421 -19.09 23.76 -6.67
C SER A 421 -18.02 24.00 -5.58
N THR A 422 -18.44 24.57 -4.45
CA THR A 422 -17.56 24.84 -3.31
C THR A 422 -17.79 23.78 -2.25
N HIS A 423 -16.71 23.13 -1.82
CA HIS A 423 -16.73 22.09 -0.79
C HIS A 423 -15.91 22.53 0.42
N THR A 424 -16.42 22.23 1.62
CA THR A 424 -15.77 22.55 2.88
C THR A 424 -15.19 21.31 3.53
N TYR A 425 -13.95 21.41 4.00
CA TYR A 425 -13.19 20.29 4.56
C TYR A 425 -12.69 20.61 5.96
N MET A 426 -12.78 19.62 6.86
CA MET A 426 -12.10 19.58 8.15
C MET A 426 -11.51 18.18 8.35
N VAL A 427 -10.42 18.06 9.09
CA VAL A 427 -9.79 16.78 9.39
C VAL A 427 -9.54 16.63 10.88
N ARG A 428 -9.63 15.41 11.40
CA ARG A 428 -9.18 15.06 12.76
C ARG A 428 -8.37 13.77 12.74
N ALA A 429 -7.46 13.64 13.69
CA ALA A 429 -6.68 12.44 13.90
C ALA A 429 -7.36 11.53 14.92
N VAL A 430 -7.25 10.22 14.74
CA VAL A 430 -7.89 9.21 15.58
C VAL A 430 -6.86 8.19 16.06
N ASN A 431 -6.95 7.79 17.33
CA ASN A 431 -6.28 6.61 17.87
C ASN A 431 -7.21 5.88 18.87
N SER A 432 -6.69 4.86 19.55
CA SER A 432 -7.48 4.08 20.52
C SER A 432 -7.85 4.83 21.80
N ALA A 433 -7.22 5.98 22.11
CA ALA A 433 -7.66 6.88 23.19
C ALA A 433 -8.86 7.76 22.78
N GLY A 434 -9.07 7.95 21.47
CA GLY A 434 -10.14 8.76 20.92
C GLY A 434 -9.70 9.62 19.73
N ALA A 435 -10.59 10.53 19.33
CA ALA A 435 -10.34 11.47 18.24
C ALA A 435 -9.90 12.85 18.77
N SER A 436 -9.01 13.52 18.03
CA SER A 436 -8.67 14.92 18.26
C SER A 436 -9.89 15.83 18.02
N ALA A 437 -9.78 17.10 18.42
CA ALA A 437 -10.65 18.13 17.87
C ALA A 437 -10.47 18.23 16.33
N TRP A 438 -11.47 18.77 15.65
CA TRP A 438 -11.38 19.06 14.21
C TRP A 438 -10.40 20.21 13.95
N SER A 439 -9.69 20.15 12.82
CA SER A 439 -8.90 21.25 12.29
C SER A 439 -9.77 22.47 11.96
N SER A 440 -9.14 23.63 11.73
CA SER A 440 -9.79 24.73 11.02
C SER A 440 -10.34 24.25 9.69
N SER A 441 -11.51 24.76 9.29
CA SER A 441 -12.12 24.45 8.01
C SER A 441 -11.44 25.17 6.86
N ILE A 442 -11.30 24.49 5.72
CA ILE A 442 -10.97 25.12 4.43
C ILE A 442 -12.15 24.97 3.48
N SER A 443 -12.29 25.90 2.53
CA SER A 443 -13.24 25.78 1.43
C SER A 443 -12.50 25.82 0.10
N VAL A 444 -12.78 24.84 -0.76
CA VAL A 444 -12.12 24.72 -2.07
C VAL A 444 -13.20 24.55 -3.13
N LYS A 445 -13.06 25.32 -4.22
CA LYS A 445 -13.98 25.30 -5.34
C LYS A 445 -13.41 24.43 -6.47
N THR A 446 -14.20 23.50 -6.99
CA THR A 446 -13.83 22.74 -8.20
C THR A 446 -13.66 23.68 -9.39
N GLN A 447 -12.82 23.31 -10.36
CA GLN A 447 -12.64 24.10 -11.58
C GLN A 447 -13.95 24.20 -12.37
N GLU A 448 -13.99 25.15 -13.29
CA GLU A 448 -15.00 25.12 -14.35
C GLU A 448 -14.85 23.82 -15.13
N GLY A 449 -15.98 23.21 -15.52
CA GLY A 449 -15.94 22.24 -16.60
C GLY A 449 -15.27 22.90 -17.79
N ASN A 450 -14.49 22.17 -18.58
CA ASN A 450 -13.91 22.72 -19.80
C ASN A 450 -15.07 23.22 -20.70
N THR A 451 -15.44 24.49 -20.56
CA THR A 451 -16.51 25.15 -21.31
C THR A 451 -15.83 26.18 -22.19
N ASN A 452 -15.89 25.95 -23.51
CA ASN A 452 -15.62 27.02 -24.46
C ASN A 452 -16.72 28.10 -24.37
N PRO A 453 -16.49 29.31 -24.91
CA PRO A 453 -17.46 30.40 -24.87
C PRO A 453 -18.76 29.95 -25.57
N GLY A 454 -19.82 29.73 -24.77
CA GLY A 454 -21.06 29.13 -25.22
C GLY A 454 -21.68 28.12 -24.23
N GLY A 455 -20.96 27.72 -23.18
CA GLY A 455 -21.50 26.86 -22.11
C GLY A 455 -21.61 25.38 -22.49
N VAL A 456 -20.91 24.95 -23.55
CA VAL A 456 -20.90 23.57 -24.05
C VAL A 456 -19.64 22.86 -23.53
N LEU A 457 -19.81 21.71 -22.88
CA LEU A 457 -18.72 20.92 -22.27
C LEU A 457 -17.76 20.35 -23.32
N ALA A 458 -16.47 20.23 -23.04
CA ALA A 458 -15.56 19.49 -23.91
C ALA A 458 -15.88 17.98 -23.91
N TRP A 459 -15.75 17.34 -25.06
CA TRP A 459 -15.86 15.90 -25.19
C TRP A 459 -14.73 15.23 -24.40
N ALA A 460 -15.10 14.24 -23.60
CA ALA A 460 -14.21 13.36 -22.85
C ALA A 460 -14.49 11.88 -23.19
N PRO A 461 -13.46 11.01 -23.14
CA PRO A 461 -13.63 9.56 -23.24
C PRO A 461 -14.27 8.99 -21.96
N ASN A 462 -14.81 7.76 -22.04
CA ASN A 462 -15.48 7.05 -20.94
C ASN A 462 -16.62 7.83 -20.28
N THR A 463 -17.25 8.73 -21.04
CA THR A 463 -18.32 9.62 -20.56
C THR A 463 -19.64 9.21 -21.19
N VAL A 464 -20.69 9.13 -20.38
CA VAL A 464 -22.04 8.82 -20.85
C VAL A 464 -22.66 10.07 -21.47
N TYR A 465 -22.99 10.01 -22.75
CA TYR A 465 -23.71 11.04 -23.48
C TYR A 465 -25.10 10.56 -23.88
N LYS A 466 -26.06 11.47 -23.88
CA LYS A 466 -27.43 11.27 -24.39
C LYS A 466 -27.56 11.93 -25.75
N ALA A 467 -28.45 11.38 -26.59
CA ALA A 467 -28.79 12.03 -27.85
C ALA A 467 -29.29 13.47 -27.57
N GLY A 468 -28.73 14.44 -28.29
CA GLY A 468 -28.97 15.87 -28.08
C GLY A 468 -27.92 16.59 -27.22
N ASP A 469 -27.04 15.87 -26.50
CA ASP A 469 -25.97 16.52 -25.74
C ASP A 469 -25.03 17.29 -26.67
N LEU A 470 -24.68 18.52 -26.28
CA LEU A 470 -23.69 19.33 -26.98
C LEU A 470 -22.34 19.15 -26.31
N VAL A 471 -21.30 18.92 -27.11
CA VAL A 471 -19.91 18.88 -26.66
C VAL A 471 -19.01 19.71 -27.57
N THR A 472 -17.80 20.04 -27.14
CA THR A 472 -16.76 20.63 -27.98
C THR A 472 -15.57 19.69 -28.11
N TYR A 473 -15.01 19.55 -29.31
CA TYR A 473 -13.77 18.80 -29.55
C TYR A 473 -12.91 19.56 -30.55
N SER A 474 -11.64 19.80 -30.20
CA SER A 474 -10.72 20.64 -30.98
C SER A 474 -11.29 22.01 -31.37
N GLY A 475 -12.08 22.61 -30.46
CA GLY A 475 -12.72 23.92 -30.68
C GLY A 475 -14.00 23.91 -31.51
N ILE A 476 -14.43 22.75 -32.04
CA ILE A 476 -15.66 22.61 -32.84
C ILE A 476 -16.76 22.04 -31.94
N ALA A 477 -17.98 22.59 -32.05
CA ALA A 477 -19.15 22.06 -31.34
C ALA A 477 -19.76 20.86 -32.09
N TYR A 478 -20.18 19.85 -31.35
CA TYR A 478 -20.82 18.64 -31.86
C TYR A 478 -22.07 18.35 -31.04
N VAL A 479 -23.12 17.88 -31.71
CA VAL A 479 -24.30 17.29 -31.06
C VAL A 479 -24.19 15.76 -31.10
N CYS A 480 -24.51 15.13 -29.98
CA CYS A 480 -24.61 13.68 -29.87
C CYS A 480 -25.88 13.21 -30.61
N LEU A 481 -25.73 12.31 -31.58
CA LEU A 481 -26.85 11.77 -32.37
C LEU A 481 -27.52 10.58 -31.68
N GLN A 482 -26.74 9.79 -30.95
CA GLN A 482 -27.19 8.55 -30.31
C GLN A 482 -26.54 8.44 -28.94
N GLY A 483 -27.33 8.14 -27.90
CA GLY A 483 -26.78 8.01 -26.55
C GLY A 483 -25.80 6.83 -26.43
N HIS A 484 -24.65 7.05 -25.80
CA HIS A 484 -23.57 6.07 -25.68
C HIS A 484 -22.62 6.41 -24.52
N THR A 485 -21.75 5.47 -24.17
CA THR A 485 -20.55 5.78 -23.37
C THR A 485 -19.38 5.93 -24.33
N SER A 486 -18.72 7.08 -24.36
CA SER A 486 -17.59 7.32 -25.26
C SER A 486 -16.39 6.44 -24.90
N LEU A 487 -15.53 6.15 -25.88
CA LEU A 487 -14.27 5.45 -25.69
C LEU A 487 -13.13 6.28 -26.29
N VAL A 488 -11.89 5.99 -25.90
CA VAL A 488 -10.72 6.56 -26.58
C VAL A 488 -10.71 6.07 -28.03
N GLY A 489 -10.53 6.96 -28.99
CA GLY A 489 -10.68 6.69 -30.42
C GLY A 489 -12.08 6.99 -30.98
N TRP A 490 -13.06 7.33 -30.13
CA TRP A 490 -14.41 7.74 -30.53
C TRP A 490 -14.60 9.27 -30.43
N GLU A 491 -13.54 10.03 -30.67
CA GLU A 491 -13.62 11.48 -30.71
C GLU A 491 -14.62 11.92 -31.79
N PRO A 492 -15.36 13.03 -31.61
CA PRO A 492 -16.45 13.40 -32.51
C PRO A 492 -16.15 13.40 -34.02
N PRO A 493 -14.96 13.81 -34.51
CA PRO A 493 -14.62 13.71 -35.93
C PRO A 493 -14.48 12.27 -36.46
N ASN A 494 -14.13 11.32 -35.60
CA ASN A 494 -13.79 9.94 -35.97
C ASN A 494 -15.02 9.04 -36.11
N VAL A 495 -16.15 9.43 -35.50
CA VAL A 495 -17.37 8.62 -35.38
C VAL A 495 -18.62 9.44 -35.75
N PRO A 496 -18.81 9.81 -37.03
CA PRO A 496 -19.93 10.64 -37.48
C PRO A 496 -21.32 9.99 -37.30
N ALA A 497 -21.38 8.69 -37.03
CA ALA A 497 -22.62 8.00 -36.67
C ALA A 497 -23.12 8.39 -35.25
N LEU A 498 -22.21 8.85 -34.38
CA LEU A 498 -22.50 9.22 -32.99
C LEU A 498 -22.52 10.74 -32.80
N TRP A 499 -21.84 11.51 -33.66
CA TRP A 499 -21.66 12.95 -33.50
C TRP A 499 -21.87 13.72 -34.80
N LYS A 500 -22.46 14.92 -34.69
CA LYS A 500 -22.62 15.85 -35.82
C LYS A 500 -22.11 17.23 -35.45
N ALA A 501 -21.19 17.78 -36.24
CA ALA A 501 -20.70 19.15 -36.07
C ALA A 501 -21.87 20.15 -36.18
N GLN A 502 -21.85 21.18 -35.34
CA GLN A 502 -22.81 22.30 -35.33
C GLN A 502 -22.29 23.49 -36.14
#